data_AF-A0A542QTB2-F1
#
_entry.id   AF-A0A542QTB2-F1
#
_cell.length_a   1.000
_cell.length_b   1.000
_cell.length_c   1.000
_cell.angle_alpha   90.00
_cell.angle_beta   90.00
_cell.angle_gamma   90.00
#
_symmetry.space_group_name_H-M   'P 1'
#
loop_
_entity.id
_entity.type
_entity.pdbx_description
1 polymer ?
#
loop_
_entity_poly.entity_id
_entity_poly.type
_entity_poly.pdbx_seq_one_letter_code
_entity_poly.pdbx_strand_id
1 'polypeptide(L)'
;MIQTHFCLDHFCFALTIIKERRVLKEAQELIIERIKAEFEQNKLKPDSNEFDTNVWVIAVAIIPFEESIENSAFLPYTIKGAEYYDEKNDVPAREYYLSEGTPTHIVRVLLGMSTLADISSYVDGTDIYLVVDVEKQTADFIWEEVWVEGAPKFHGGTIPHALAWVKQMKEPLFIQYEDHLII
;
A
#
# COMPACT_ATOMS: atom_id res chain seq x y z
N MET A 1 11.89 13.93 53.02
CA MET A 1 12.48 13.08 51.97
C MET A 1 11.61 11.82 51.95
N ILE A 2 10.68 11.60 51.03
CA ILE A 2 10.79 11.40 49.58
C ILE A 2 9.36 11.55 49.02
N GLN A 3 9.13 12.36 47.99
CA GLN A 3 7.99 12.19 47.04
C GLN A 3 7.98 13.29 45.97
N THR A 4 8.74 13.14 44.88
CA THR A 4 8.51 13.90 43.63
C THR A 4 8.96 13.18 42.35
N HIS A 5 9.43 11.93 42.40
CA HIS A 5 10.02 11.27 41.22
C HIS A 5 9.07 10.40 40.37
N PHE A 6 7.77 10.30 40.70
CA PHE A 6 6.87 9.36 39.99
C PHE A 6 5.97 9.98 38.91
N CYS A 7 6.00 11.31 38.72
CA CYS A 7 5.06 12.02 37.83
C CYS A 7 5.62 12.37 36.44
N LEU A 8 6.94 12.48 36.29
CA LEU A 8 7.57 12.92 35.04
C LEU A 8 7.63 11.79 33.99
N ASP A 9 7.84 10.53 34.40
CA ASP A 9 8.01 9.42 33.48
C ASP A 9 6.72 9.05 32.72
N HIS A 10 5.57 9.09 33.39
CA HIS A 10 4.27 8.85 32.75
C HIS A 10 3.91 9.95 31.72
N PHE A 11 4.30 11.20 31.99
CA PHE A 11 4.00 12.32 31.10
C PHE A 11 4.88 12.28 29.85
N CYS A 12 6.17 11.96 30.00
CA CYS A 12 7.07 11.74 28.87
C CYS A 12 6.62 10.56 28.00
N PHE A 13 6.20 9.45 28.62
CA PHE A 13 5.71 8.27 27.88
C PHE A 13 4.44 8.57 27.07
N ALA A 14 3.47 9.28 27.65
CA ALA A 14 2.25 9.69 26.97
C ALA A 14 2.54 10.62 25.78
N LEU A 15 3.46 11.58 25.94
CA LEU A 15 3.86 12.50 24.86
C LEU A 15 4.55 11.77 23.70
N THR A 16 5.40 10.77 23.98
CA THR A 16 6.04 9.94 22.95
C THR A 16 4.98 9.15 22.16
N ILE A 17 4.03 8.50 22.82
CA ILE A 17 2.94 7.76 22.14
C ILE A 17 2.10 8.68 21.25
N ILE A 18 1.79 9.89 21.71
CA ILE A 18 1.02 10.86 20.93
C ILE A 18 1.81 11.28 19.68
N LYS A 19 3.12 11.52 19.83
CA LYS A 19 4.00 11.88 18.71
C LYS A 19 4.07 10.75 17.68
N GLU A 20 4.30 9.52 18.12
CA GLU A 20 4.36 8.34 17.23
C GLU A 20 3.06 8.11 16.48
N ARG A 21 1.91 8.21 17.16
CA ARG A 21 0.59 8.09 16.52
C ARG A 21 0.34 9.19 15.48
N ARG A 22 0.81 10.40 15.75
CA ARG A 22 0.69 11.52 14.82
C ARG A 22 1.53 11.29 13.57
N VAL A 23 2.79 10.91 13.73
CA VAL A 23 3.69 10.61 12.60
C VAL A 23 3.14 9.46 11.76
N LEU A 24 2.59 8.42 12.40
CA LEU A 24 1.94 7.31 11.70
C LEU A 24 0.74 7.78 10.85
N LYS A 25 -0.11 8.65 11.40
CA LYS A 25 -1.27 9.18 10.67
C LYS A 25 -0.86 10.03 9.48
N GLU A 26 0.12 10.92 9.67
CA GLU A 26 0.66 11.77 8.61
C GLU A 26 1.30 10.92 7.50
N ALA A 27 2.04 9.87 7.84
CA ALA A 27 2.58 8.93 6.85
C ALA A 27 1.47 8.22 6.05
N GLN A 28 0.41 7.76 6.72
CA GLN A 28 -0.72 7.11 6.06
C GLN A 28 -1.45 8.04 5.09
N GLU A 29 -1.64 9.31 5.48
CA GLU A 29 -2.26 10.33 4.63
C GLU A 29 -1.41 10.58 3.37
N LEU A 30 -0.09 10.78 3.52
CA LEU A 30 0.84 10.95 2.39
C LEU A 30 0.80 9.75 1.43
N ILE A 31 0.78 8.53 1.97
CA ILE A 31 0.69 7.30 1.16
C ILE A 31 -0.61 7.29 0.35
N ILE A 32 -1.76 7.53 1.00
CA ILE A 32 -3.06 7.50 0.31
C ILE A 32 -3.12 8.57 -0.78
N GLU A 33 -2.66 9.79 -0.50
CA GLU A 33 -2.60 10.87 -1.48
C GLU A 33 -1.72 10.50 -2.68
N ARG A 34 -0.53 9.93 -2.44
CA ARG A 34 0.37 9.51 -3.53
C ARG A 34 -0.24 8.43 -4.40
N ILE A 35 -0.88 7.42 -3.79
CA ILE A 35 -1.54 6.32 -4.50
C ILE A 35 -2.68 6.84 -5.36
N LYS A 36 -3.50 7.75 -4.82
CA LYS A 36 -4.57 8.36 -5.59
C LYS A 36 -4.04 9.16 -6.77
N ALA A 37 -2.99 9.95 -6.54
CA ALA A 37 -2.37 10.74 -7.60
C ALA A 37 -1.77 9.87 -8.73
N GLU A 38 -1.32 8.66 -8.42
CA GLU A 38 -0.77 7.72 -9.41
C GLU A 38 -1.87 6.97 -10.18
N PHE A 39 -2.86 6.43 -9.46
CA PHE A 39 -3.79 5.47 -10.04
C PHE A 39 -5.15 6.06 -10.42
N GLU A 40 -5.61 7.14 -9.79
CA GLU A 40 -6.89 7.74 -10.15
C GLU A 40 -6.80 8.43 -11.51
N GLN A 41 -7.55 7.93 -12.49
CA GLN A 41 -7.55 8.43 -13.85
C GLN A 41 -8.98 8.58 -14.33
N ASN A 42 -9.38 9.82 -14.63
CA ASN A 42 -10.63 10.09 -15.33
C ASN A 42 -10.35 10.21 -16.82
N LYS A 43 -10.66 9.16 -17.58
CA LYS A 43 -10.44 9.11 -19.02
C LYS A 43 -11.74 9.12 -19.83
N LEU A 44 -12.91 9.17 -19.20
CA LEU A 44 -14.20 9.19 -19.90
C LEU A 44 -14.30 10.41 -20.82
N LYS A 45 -14.29 10.19 -22.14
CA LYS A 45 -14.64 11.21 -23.12
C LYS A 45 -15.98 10.82 -23.76
N PRO A 46 -17.03 11.64 -23.62
CA PRO A 46 -18.37 11.30 -24.12
C PRO A 46 -18.45 11.15 -25.65
N ASP A 47 -17.47 11.69 -26.39
CA ASP A 47 -17.49 11.74 -27.87
C ASP A 47 -16.36 10.92 -28.54
N SER A 48 -15.67 10.04 -27.80
CA SER A 48 -14.54 9.25 -28.33
C SER A 48 -14.93 7.77 -28.57
N ASN A 49 -14.33 7.18 -29.61
CA ASN A 49 -14.43 5.74 -29.88
C ASN A 49 -13.33 4.94 -29.16
N GLU A 50 -12.55 5.57 -28.27
CA GLU A 50 -11.54 4.90 -27.46
C GLU A 50 -12.22 4.23 -26.26
N PHE A 51 -11.67 3.09 -25.80
CA PHE A 51 -12.14 2.43 -24.58
C PHE A 51 -11.75 3.28 -23.37
N ASP A 52 -12.51 4.33 -23.14
CA ASP A 52 -12.29 5.23 -22.03
C ASP A 52 -12.72 4.54 -20.74
N THR A 53 -11.73 4.24 -19.91
CA THR A 53 -11.90 3.53 -18.64
C THR A 53 -11.49 4.46 -17.51
N ASN A 54 -12.38 4.65 -16.54
CA ASN A 54 -12.00 5.26 -15.27
C ASN A 54 -11.26 4.24 -14.42
N VAL A 55 -10.23 4.70 -13.74
CA VAL A 55 -9.55 3.93 -12.71
C VAL A 55 -9.64 4.71 -11.41
N TRP A 56 -10.07 4.06 -10.34
CA TRP A 56 -10.05 4.67 -9.00
C TRP A 56 -9.56 3.69 -7.94
N VAL A 57 -9.10 4.23 -6.82
CA VAL A 57 -8.65 3.42 -5.69
C VAL A 57 -9.88 2.95 -4.90
N ILE A 58 -10.10 1.64 -4.80
CA ILE A 58 -11.17 1.07 -3.98
C ILE A 58 -10.72 0.87 -2.54
N ALA A 59 -9.53 0.32 -2.32
CA ALA A 59 -9.07 0.04 -0.97
C ALA A 59 -7.55 0.09 -0.86
N VAL A 60 -7.06 0.46 0.32
CA VAL A 60 -5.62 0.51 0.62
C VAL A 60 -5.37 -0.08 2.01
N ALA A 61 -4.49 -1.08 2.09
CA ALA A 61 -3.94 -1.59 3.35
C ALA A 61 -2.45 -1.29 3.42
N ILE A 62 -1.97 -0.87 4.60
CA ILE A 62 -0.60 -0.38 4.80
C ILE A 62 0.02 -1.08 6.01
N ILE A 63 1.19 -1.67 5.81
CA ILE A 63 2.05 -2.20 6.87
C ILE A 63 3.43 -1.54 6.79
N PRO A 64 4.12 -1.36 7.93
CA PRO A 64 5.53 -0.98 7.90
C PRO A 64 6.34 -2.06 7.19
N PHE A 65 7.39 -1.66 6.48
CA PHE A 65 8.32 -2.62 5.90
C PHE A 65 9.11 -3.32 7.00
N GLU A 66 9.03 -4.66 7.01
CA GLU A 66 9.82 -5.50 7.91
C GLU A 66 10.08 -6.84 7.21
N GLU A 67 11.34 -7.24 7.14
CA GLU A 67 11.75 -8.54 6.63
C GLU A 67 11.48 -9.64 7.69
N SER A 68 10.24 -10.11 7.74
CA SER A 68 9.78 -11.16 8.65
C SER A 68 9.14 -12.33 7.91
N ILE A 69 9.04 -13.49 8.57
CA ILE A 69 8.43 -14.69 7.95
C ILE A 69 6.95 -14.43 7.67
N GLU A 70 6.29 -13.66 8.55
CA GLU A 70 4.89 -13.27 8.38
C GLU A 70 4.69 -12.37 7.16
N ASN A 71 5.63 -11.46 6.90
CA ASN A 71 5.54 -10.53 5.78
C ASN A 71 6.14 -11.08 4.48
N SER A 72 6.73 -12.28 4.47
CA SER A 72 7.44 -12.80 3.31
C SER A 72 6.53 -12.94 2.07
N ALA A 73 5.23 -13.13 2.27
CA ALA A 73 4.23 -13.17 1.19
C ALA A 73 4.06 -11.83 0.45
N PHE A 74 4.53 -10.73 1.03
CA PHE A 74 4.44 -9.37 0.48
C PHE A 74 5.78 -8.83 -0.03
N LEU A 75 6.83 -9.64 0.00
CA LEU A 75 8.15 -9.28 -0.51
C LEU A 75 8.34 -9.82 -1.94
N PRO A 76 9.18 -9.19 -2.77
CA PRO A 76 9.51 -9.71 -4.10
C PRO A 76 10.55 -10.86 -4.06
N TYR A 77 10.95 -11.27 -2.85
CA TYR A 77 11.85 -12.38 -2.56
C TYR A 77 11.39 -13.09 -1.28
N THR A 78 11.83 -14.33 -1.09
CA THR A 78 11.54 -15.10 0.10
C THR A 78 12.66 -14.97 1.12
N ILE A 79 12.34 -14.99 2.41
CA ILE A 79 13.35 -14.96 3.47
C ILE A 79 13.66 -16.35 4.01
N LYS A 80 14.88 -16.52 4.53
CA LYS A 80 15.35 -17.80 5.10
C LYS A 80 14.41 -18.27 6.22
N GLY A 81 13.89 -19.49 6.06
CA GLY A 81 12.97 -20.11 7.02
C GLY A 81 11.49 -20.11 6.58
N ALA A 82 11.13 -19.42 5.51
CA ALA A 82 9.81 -19.55 4.89
C ALA A 82 9.72 -20.82 4.02
N GLU A 83 8.48 -21.27 3.77
CA GLU A 83 8.16 -22.58 3.15
C GLU A 83 8.80 -22.78 1.76
N TYR A 84 8.98 -21.71 0.99
CA TYR A 84 9.48 -21.74 -0.39
C TYR A 84 10.84 -21.05 -0.59
N TYR A 85 11.62 -20.89 0.48
CA TYR A 85 12.92 -20.24 0.40
C TYR A 85 13.91 -21.03 -0.47
N ASP A 86 14.46 -20.36 -1.47
CA ASP A 86 15.53 -20.82 -2.35
C ASP A 86 16.72 -19.86 -2.29
N GLU A 87 17.74 -20.26 -1.52
CA GLU A 87 18.97 -19.49 -1.31
C GLU A 87 19.64 -19.04 -2.63
N LYS A 88 19.52 -19.82 -3.71
CA LYS A 88 20.17 -19.49 -4.98
C LYS A 88 19.51 -18.30 -5.69
N ASN A 89 18.20 -18.14 -5.52
CA ASN A 89 17.42 -17.13 -6.23
C ASN A 89 17.05 -15.96 -5.30
N ASP A 90 16.70 -16.25 -4.05
CA ASP A 90 16.21 -15.25 -3.10
C ASP A 90 17.31 -14.35 -2.54
N VAL A 91 18.53 -14.86 -2.30
CA VAL A 91 19.63 -14.02 -1.81
C VAL A 91 20.02 -12.96 -2.84
N PRO A 92 20.27 -13.30 -4.13
CA PRO A 92 20.54 -12.30 -5.15
C PRO A 92 19.38 -11.33 -5.38
N ALA A 93 18.13 -11.82 -5.36
CA ALA A 93 16.96 -10.96 -5.51
C ALA A 93 16.86 -9.94 -4.36
N ARG A 94 17.01 -10.40 -3.12
CA ARG A 94 17.06 -9.54 -1.93
C ARG A 94 18.16 -8.49 -2.03
N GLU A 95 19.37 -8.88 -2.41
CA GLU A 95 20.50 -7.95 -2.58
C GLU A 95 20.22 -6.92 -3.67
N TYR A 96 19.64 -7.33 -4.80
CA TYR A 96 19.24 -6.44 -5.89
C TYR A 96 18.25 -5.37 -5.40
N TYR A 97 17.11 -5.77 -4.83
CA TYR A 97 16.09 -4.84 -4.38
C TYR A 97 16.60 -3.91 -3.28
N LEU A 98 17.31 -4.44 -2.27
CA LEU A 98 17.84 -3.60 -1.20
C LEU A 98 18.96 -2.65 -1.66
N SER A 99 19.64 -2.94 -2.78
CA SER A 99 20.64 -2.03 -3.36
C SER A 99 20.02 -0.79 -4.02
N GLU A 100 18.78 -0.89 -4.50
CA GLU A 100 17.99 0.24 -5.01
C GLU A 100 17.40 1.11 -3.88
N GLY A 101 17.35 0.56 -2.66
CA GLY A 101 16.91 1.23 -1.43
C GLY A 101 15.98 0.36 -0.60
N THR A 102 15.69 0.81 0.62
CA THR A 102 14.81 0.09 1.56
C THR A 102 13.48 0.85 1.71
N PRO A 103 12.33 0.22 1.40
CA PRO A 103 11.05 0.83 1.62
C PRO A 103 10.80 1.04 3.11
N THR A 104 9.95 2.02 3.40
CA THR A 104 9.42 2.24 4.76
C THR A 104 8.10 1.52 4.97
N HIS A 105 7.34 1.31 3.89
CA HIS A 105 6.00 0.75 3.91
C HIS A 105 5.79 -0.20 2.74
N ILE A 106 4.99 -1.24 2.99
CA ILE A 106 4.40 -2.10 1.97
C ILE A 106 2.92 -1.76 1.93
N VAL A 107 2.40 -1.58 0.72
CA VAL A 107 1.02 -1.17 0.52
C VAL A 107 0.33 -2.12 -0.44
N ARG A 108 -0.81 -2.65 -0.01
CA ARG A 108 -1.71 -3.40 -0.88
C ARG A 108 -2.80 -2.45 -1.37
N VAL A 109 -2.87 -2.29 -2.68
CA VAL A 109 -3.85 -1.42 -3.35
C VAL A 109 -4.84 -2.26 -4.13
N LEU A 110 -6.10 -1.88 -4.06
CA LEU A 110 -7.18 -2.40 -4.90
C LEU A 110 -7.73 -1.28 -5.77
N LEU A 111 -7.82 -1.53 -7.07
CA LEU A 111 -8.25 -0.59 -8.09
C LEU A 111 -9.59 -1.05 -8.67
N GLY A 112 -10.50 -0.09 -8.84
CA GLY A 112 -11.73 -0.27 -9.60
C GLY A 112 -11.57 0.26 -11.01
N MET A 113 -12.25 -0.39 -11.95
CA MET A 113 -12.36 0.04 -13.33
C MET A 113 -13.82 0.15 -13.74
N SER A 114 -14.17 1.22 -14.46
CA SER A 114 -15.51 1.41 -15.02
C SER A 114 -15.42 1.97 -16.43
N THR A 115 -16.43 1.70 -17.25
CA THR A 115 -16.56 2.27 -18.60
C THR A 115 -17.92 2.95 -18.75
N LEU A 116 -18.08 3.83 -19.75
CA LEU A 116 -19.38 4.46 -20.03
C LEU A 116 -20.50 3.45 -20.35
N ALA A 117 -20.15 2.26 -20.84
CA ALA A 117 -21.11 1.26 -21.30
C ALA A 117 -21.49 0.23 -20.23
N ASP A 118 -20.64 0.04 -19.22
CA ASP A 118 -20.83 -1.00 -18.22
C ASP A 118 -20.18 -0.60 -16.89
N ILE A 119 -20.99 -0.62 -15.82
CA ILE A 119 -20.54 -0.59 -14.43
C ILE A 119 -20.20 -2.03 -14.00
N SER A 120 -19.65 -2.85 -14.90
CA SER A 120 -19.05 -4.10 -14.44
C SER A 120 -17.79 -3.70 -13.68
N SER A 121 -17.92 -3.77 -12.35
CA SER A 121 -16.89 -3.45 -11.37
C SER A 121 -15.79 -4.51 -11.44
N TYR A 122 -15.03 -4.45 -12.51
CA TYR A 122 -13.79 -5.18 -12.64
C TYR A 122 -12.79 -4.56 -11.66
N VAL A 123 -12.20 -5.40 -10.80
CA VAL A 123 -11.25 -4.95 -9.79
C VAL A 123 -9.96 -5.76 -9.86
N ASP A 124 -8.85 -5.04 -9.87
CA ASP A 124 -7.51 -5.59 -9.84
C ASP A 124 -6.74 -5.05 -8.64
N GLY A 125 -5.85 -5.86 -8.09
CA GLY A 125 -5.07 -5.49 -6.92
C GLY A 125 -3.62 -5.91 -7.03
N THR A 126 -2.74 -5.11 -6.43
CA THR A 126 -1.30 -5.40 -6.38
C THR A 126 -0.69 -4.89 -5.07
N ASP A 127 0.58 -5.27 -4.84
CA ASP A 127 1.38 -4.76 -3.74
C ASP A 127 2.43 -3.79 -4.30
N ILE A 128 2.57 -2.62 -3.68
CA ILE A 128 3.49 -1.54 -4.03
C ILE A 128 4.34 -1.18 -2.80
N TYR A 129 5.48 -0.53 -3.05
CA TYR A 129 6.45 -0.22 -2.00
C TYR A 129 6.78 1.27 -2.02
N LEU A 130 6.85 1.88 -0.84
CA LEU A 130 7.02 3.32 -0.69
C LEU A 130 8.10 3.65 0.34
N VAL A 131 8.91 4.66 0.02
CA VAL A 131 9.74 5.39 0.97
C VAL A 131 8.98 6.65 1.37
N VAL A 132 8.64 6.77 2.65
CA VAL A 132 7.86 7.88 3.19
C VAL A 132 8.74 8.68 4.14
N ASP A 133 8.88 9.97 3.83
CA ASP A 133 9.57 10.94 4.67
C ASP A 133 8.55 11.99 5.14
N VAL A 134 8.07 11.82 6.37
CA VAL A 134 7.06 12.71 6.97
C VAL A 134 7.63 14.11 7.18
N GLU A 135 8.92 14.26 7.46
CA GLU A 135 9.52 15.59 7.66
C GLU A 135 9.62 16.36 6.35
N LYS A 136 9.94 15.66 5.25
CA LYS A 136 10.00 16.24 3.91
C LYS A 136 8.66 16.24 3.17
N GLN A 137 7.62 15.62 3.74
CA GLN A 137 6.30 15.46 3.12
C GLN A 137 6.39 14.75 1.77
N THR A 138 7.18 13.68 1.68
CA THR A 138 7.31 12.88 0.45
C THR A 138 6.88 11.43 0.67
N ALA A 139 6.36 10.84 -0.40
CA ALA A 139 6.05 9.43 -0.51
C ALA A 139 6.45 9.00 -1.93
N ASP A 140 7.58 8.32 -2.04
CA ASP A 140 8.23 7.98 -3.30
C ASP A 140 8.14 6.48 -3.53
N PHE A 141 7.75 6.08 -4.75
CA PHE A 141 7.72 4.67 -5.12
C PHE A 141 9.14 4.10 -5.19
N ILE A 142 9.26 2.84 -4.82
CA ILE A 142 10.47 2.06 -4.94
C ILE A 142 10.11 0.66 -5.43
N TRP A 143 11.04 -0.02 -6.09
CA TRP A 143 10.82 -1.36 -6.67
C TRP A 143 9.63 -1.37 -7.64
N GLU A 144 9.52 -0.34 -8.48
CA GLU A 144 8.40 -0.14 -9.39
C GLU A 144 8.26 -1.29 -10.39
N GLU A 145 9.37 -1.88 -10.81
CA GLU A 145 9.44 -3.04 -11.68
C GLU A 145 8.61 -4.23 -11.15
N VAL A 146 8.43 -4.36 -9.82
CA VAL A 146 7.65 -5.45 -9.21
C VAL A 146 6.17 -5.38 -9.59
N TRP A 147 5.62 -4.18 -9.74
CA TRP A 147 4.19 -3.97 -9.94
C TRP A 147 3.82 -3.34 -11.28
N VAL A 148 4.77 -2.67 -11.94
CA VAL A 148 4.58 -2.11 -13.29
C VAL A 148 4.67 -3.20 -14.36
N GLU A 149 5.65 -4.11 -14.24
CA GLU A 149 5.89 -5.16 -15.24
C GLU A 149 5.12 -6.46 -14.91
N GLY A 150 4.69 -6.61 -13.67
CA GLY A 150 3.96 -7.79 -13.19
C GLY A 150 2.47 -7.75 -13.52
N ALA A 151 1.87 -8.93 -13.72
CA ALA A 151 0.41 -9.06 -13.68
C ALA A 151 -0.11 -8.68 -12.27
N PRO A 152 -1.35 -8.18 -12.15
CA PRO A 152 -1.93 -7.89 -10.86
C PRO A 152 -2.01 -9.16 -10.00
N LYS A 153 -1.71 -9.04 -8.71
CA LYS A 153 -1.77 -10.15 -7.75
C LYS A 153 -3.20 -10.62 -7.50
N PHE A 154 -4.18 -9.73 -7.65
CA PHE A 154 -5.60 -10.05 -7.68
C PHE A 154 -6.16 -9.60 -9.03
N HIS A 155 -6.78 -10.52 -9.78
CA HIS A 155 -7.20 -10.25 -11.15
C HIS A 155 -8.70 -10.54 -11.34
N GLY A 156 -9.47 -9.53 -11.77
CA GLY A 156 -10.83 -9.68 -12.31
C GLY A 156 -11.85 -10.34 -11.38
N GLY A 157 -11.90 -9.95 -10.11
CA GLY A 157 -12.83 -10.51 -9.11
C GLY A 157 -14.00 -9.59 -8.75
N THR A 158 -14.79 -10.01 -7.75
CA THR A 158 -15.83 -9.15 -7.16
C THR A 158 -15.25 -8.32 -6.02
N ILE A 159 -15.83 -7.14 -5.75
CA ILE A 159 -15.42 -6.28 -4.63
C ILE A 159 -15.32 -7.05 -3.29
N PRO A 160 -16.30 -7.88 -2.87
CA PRO A 160 -16.17 -8.62 -1.61
C PRO A 160 -14.97 -9.57 -1.55
N HIS A 161 -14.68 -10.30 -2.64
CA HIS A 161 -13.51 -11.18 -2.68
C HIS A 161 -12.20 -10.38 -2.68
N ALA A 162 -12.19 -9.27 -3.40
CA ALA A 162 -11.05 -8.38 -3.46
C ALA A 162 -10.73 -7.75 -2.10
N LEU A 163 -11.76 -7.30 -1.36
CA LEU A 163 -11.59 -6.81 0.01
C LEU A 163 -11.14 -7.90 0.97
N ALA A 164 -11.61 -9.13 0.82
CA ALA A 164 -11.10 -10.26 1.59
C ALA A 164 -9.61 -10.51 1.32
N TRP A 165 -9.16 -10.36 0.06
CA TRP A 165 -7.75 -10.44 -0.31
C TRP A 165 -6.92 -9.28 0.27
N VAL A 166 -7.44 -8.04 0.30
CA VAL A 166 -6.77 -6.91 0.95
C VAL A 166 -6.59 -7.18 2.46
N LYS A 167 -7.62 -7.71 3.11
CA LYS A 167 -7.61 -8.06 4.55
C LYS A 167 -6.60 -9.14 4.93
N GLN A 168 -6.10 -9.93 3.97
CA GLN A 168 -5.01 -10.88 4.23
C GLN A 168 -3.71 -10.17 4.65
N MET A 169 -3.50 -8.93 4.21
CA MET A 169 -2.40 -8.09 4.69
C MET A 169 -2.79 -7.41 6.01
N LYS A 170 -3.85 -6.61 5.98
CA LYS A 170 -4.36 -5.86 7.14
C LYS A 170 -5.74 -5.29 6.84
N GLU A 171 -6.49 -4.91 7.86
CA GLU A 171 -7.71 -4.13 7.68
C GLU A 171 -7.42 -2.86 6.86
N PRO A 172 -8.18 -2.60 5.77
CA PRO A 172 -7.96 -1.43 4.93
C PRO A 172 -8.11 -0.13 5.72
N LEU A 173 -7.18 0.79 5.52
CA LEU A 173 -7.23 2.14 6.10
C LEU A 173 -8.12 3.09 5.29
N PHE A 174 -8.30 2.78 4.02
CA PHE A 174 -9.14 3.52 3.08
C PHE A 174 -10.03 2.55 2.31
N ILE A 175 -11.31 2.91 2.14
CA ILE A 175 -12.28 2.18 1.32
C ILE A 175 -13.18 3.19 0.59
N GLN A 176 -13.33 3.02 -0.73
CA GLN A 176 -14.19 3.79 -1.62
C GLN A 176 -14.81 2.85 -2.66
N TYR A 177 -16.07 2.46 -2.44
CA TYR A 177 -16.74 1.47 -3.29
C TYR A 177 -17.14 1.99 -4.66
N GLU A 178 -17.58 3.24 -4.71
CA GLU A 178 -18.18 3.85 -5.87
C GLU A 178 -17.13 4.67 -6.63
N ASP A 179 -17.21 4.61 -7.95
CA ASP A 179 -16.45 5.48 -8.83
C ASP A 179 -16.86 6.94 -8.60
N HIS A 180 -16.02 7.68 -7.88
CA HIS A 180 -16.22 9.10 -7.57
C HIS A 180 -15.81 10.03 -8.72
N LEU A 181 -15.28 9.48 -9.82
CA LEU A 181 -14.84 10.24 -10.98
C LEU A 181 -15.94 10.44 -12.03
N ILE A 182 -17.09 9.76 -11.89
CA ILE A 182 -18.28 9.98 -12.71
C ILE A 182 -18.98 11.25 -12.20
N ILE A 183 -19.02 12.30 -13.03
CA ILE A 183 -19.67 13.60 -12.75
C ILE A 183 -20.94 13.72 -13.60
#